data_AF-A0A4Q4CVV2-F1
#
_entry.id   AF-A0A4Q4CVV2-F1
#
_cell.length_a   1.000
_cell.length_b   1.000
_cell.length_c   1.000
_cell.angle_alpha   90.00
_cell.angle_beta   90.00
_cell.angle_gamma   90.00
#
_symmetry.space_group_name_H-M   'P 1'
#
loop_
_entity.id
_entity.type
_entity.pdbx_description
1 polymer ?
#
loop_
_entity_poly.entity_id
_entity_poly.type
_entity_poly.pdbx_seq_one_letter_code
_entity_poly.pdbx_strand_id
1 'polypeptide(L)' 'MTTTATVTISLDGYVAGPGQTLEDPRGRGGESLH' A
#
# COMPACT_ATOMS: atom_id res chain seq x y z
N MET A 1 4.47 -2.87 26.74
CA MET A 1 5.06 -1.98 25.73
C MET A 1 4.09 -1.92 24.57
N THR A 2 3.63 -0.72 24.20
CA THR A 2 2.63 -0.55 23.13
C THR A 2 3.31 0.03 21.90
N THR A 3 3.04 -0.56 20.73
CA THR A 3 3.51 -0.05 19.43
C THR A 3 2.30 0.43 18.64
N THR A 4 2.38 1.64 18.10
CA THR A 4 1.33 2.27 17.29
C THR A 4 1.90 2.63 15.92
N ALA A 5 1.13 2.42 14.87
CA ALA A 5 1.46 2.83 13.50
C ALA A 5 0.26 3.51 12.84
N THR A 6 0.54 4.44 11.93
CA THR A 6 -0.46 5.12 11.09
C THR A 6 -0.17 4.76 9.64
N VAL A 7 -1.19 4.32 8.92
CA VAL A 7 -1.12 3.95 7.51
C VAL A 7 -2.33 4.49 6.76
N THR A 8 -2.16 4.75 5.47
CA THR A 8 -3.26 5.05 4.54
C THR A 8 -3.60 3.78 3.76
N ILE A 9 -4.88 3.59 3.46
CA ILE A 9 -5.38 2.41 2.75
C ILE A 9 -6.51 2.82 1.82
N SER A 10 -6.62 2.12 0.70
CA SER A 10 -7.75 2.27 -0.20
C SER A 10 -9.05 1.69 0.38
N LEU A 11 -10.19 2.13 -0.15
CA LEU A 11 -11.54 1.70 0.21
C LEU A 11 -11.74 0.19 0.00
N ASP A 12 -11.10 -0.37 -1.01
CA ASP A 12 -11.06 -1.79 -1.31
C ASP A 12 -9.96 -2.56 -0.54
N GLY A 13 -9.25 -1.88 0.37
CA GLY A 13 -8.38 -2.53 1.36
C GLY A 13 -6.92 -2.74 0.93
N TYR A 14 -6.43 -1.99 -0.05
CA TYR A 14 -5.06 -2.06 -0.54
C TYR A 14 -4.21 -0.90 -0.03
N VAL A 15 -3.03 -1.24 0.52
CA VAL A 15 -1.98 -0.27 0.88
C VAL A 15 -1.00 -0.07 -0.28
N ALA A 16 -0.87 -1.07 -1.16
CA ALA A 16 -0.10 -1.05 -2.40
C ALA A 16 -0.80 -1.94 -3.44
N GLY A 17 -0.51 -1.69 -4.72
CA GLY A 17 -1.03 -2.49 -5.82
C GLY A 17 -0.40 -3.90 -5.84
N PRO A 18 -1.10 -4.91 -6.39
CA PRO A 18 -0.61 -6.28 -6.41
C PRO A 18 0.73 -6.42 -7.16
N GLY A 19 1.63 -7.19 -6.56
CA GLY A 19 2.92 -7.55 -7.16
C GLY A 19 4.04 -6.53 -6.92
N GLN A 20 3.99 -5.75 -5.84
CA GLN A 20 5.07 -4.81 -5.51
C GLN A 20 6.45 -5.50 -5.35
N THR A 21 7.50 -4.82 -5.80
CA THR A 21 8.91 -5.20 -5.62
C THR A 21 9.73 -4.03 -5.07
N LEU A 22 11.04 -4.19 -4.90
CA LEU A 22 11.90 -3.06 -4.52
C LEU A 22 12.04 -2.04 -5.67
N GLU A 23 12.04 -2.53 -6.90
CA GLU A 23 12.14 -1.74 -8.13
C GLU A 23 10.81 -1.07 -8.49
N ASP A 24 9.68 -1.76 -8.25
CA ASP A 24 8.32 -1.21 -8.37
C ASP A 24 7.56 -1.32 -7.04
N PRO A 25 7.79 -0.38 -6.11
CA PRO A 25 7.24 -0.45 -4.77
C PRO A 25 5.74 -0.19 -4.69
N ARG A 26 5.14 0.40 -5.74
CA ARG A 26 3.70 0.67 -5.79
C ARG A 26 2.91 -0.52 -6.32
N GLY A 27 3.55 -1.39 -7.10
CA GLY A 27 2.88 -2.50 -7.77
C GLY A 27 1.86 -2.03 -8.81
N ARG A 28 1.15 -2.98 -9.42
CA ARG A 28 0.24 -2.68 -10.53
C ARG A 28 -0.96 -1.86 -10.07
N GLY A 29 -1.21 -0.73 -10.73
CA GLY A 29 -2.34 0.15 -10.41
C GLY A 29 -2.15 0.95 -9.12
N GLY A 30 -0.96 0.91 -8.52
CA GLY A 30 -0.68 1.58 -7.24
C GLY A 30 -0.81 3.10 -7.30
N GLU A 31 -0.71 3.71 -8.48
CA GLU A 31 -0.97 5.14 -8.73
C GLU A 31 -2.46 5.51 -8.67
N SER A 32 -3.36 4.54 -8.80
CA SER A 32 -4.81 4.71 -8.70
C SER A 32 -5.35 4.40 -7.30
N LEU A 33 -4.48 3.97 -6.39
CA LEU A 33 -4.80 3.87 -4.97
C LEU A 33 -4.91 5.27 -4.35
N HIS A 34 -5.50 5.32 -3.17
CA HIS A 34 -6.00 6.54 -2.53
C HIS A 34 -4.92 7.58 -2.24
#